data_AF-A0A1F9MR44-F1
#
_entry.id   AF-A0A1F9MR44-F1
#
_cell.length_a   1.000
_cell.length_b   1.000
_cell.length_c   1.000
_cell.angle_alpha   90.00
_cell.angle_beta   90.00
_cell.angle_gamma   90.00
#
_symmetry.space_group_name_H-M   'P 1'
#
loop_
_entity.id
_entity.type
_entity.pdbx_description
1 polymer ?
#
loop_
_entity_poly.entity_id
_entity_poly.type
_entity_poly.pdbx_seq_one_letter_code
_entity_poly.pdbx_strand_id
1 'polypeptide(L)'
;PFFLYPLVILALADLPTRHIARKIVVVLPFALMVGMFNPLFDQTVLIRLGPLGISGGWLSCASILVRSTLTVGAALILVATTGFPAICQALDQLGLPRIFTVQLLFLYRYLFLLSEEGGRTARARELRAFAGKGLGLSSYGSMLSQLLLRTWLRAERVHLAMLARGFVGEFHPRRTTRFGIREFLFLAGWSGLFLIFRLLNVSQLLGAIVIRELG
;
A
#
# COMPACT_ATOMS: atom_id res chain seq x y z
N PRO A 1 13.86 16.60 2.16
CA PRO A 1 13.40 16.43 3.56
C PRO A 1 12.50 15.19 3.79
N PHE A 2 11.43 14.99 3.00
CA PHE A 2 10.45 13.91 3.23
C PHE A 2 10.97 12.47 2.96
N PHE A 3 12.13 12.32 2.32
CA PHE A 3 12.78 11.02 2.08
C PHE A 3 13.36 10.38 3.33
N LEU A 4 13.66 11.17 4.37
CA LEU A 4 14.31 10.69 5.59
C LEU A 4 13.43 9.68 6.34
N TYR A 5 12.12 9.87 6.36
CA TYR A 5 11.19 8.99 7.07
C TYR A 5 11.16 7.56 6.51
N PRO A 6 10.83 7.34 5.22
CA PRO A 6 10.85 5.98 4.68
C PRO A 6 12.26 5.39 4.65
N LEU A 7 13.32 6.19 4.45
CA LEU A 7 14.70 5.69 4.45
C LEU A 7 15.14 5.18 5.84
N VAL A 8 14.88 5.95 6.90
CA VAL A 8 15.24 5.58 8.27
C VAL A 8 14.43 4.38 8.75
N ILE A 9 13.13 4.31 8.44
CA ILE A 9 12.32 3.15 8.81
C ILE A 9 12.74 1.93 8.00
N LEU A 10 13.09 2.08 6.71
CA LEU A 10 13.60 0.97 5.90
C LEU A 10 14.90 0.40 6.48
N ALA A 11 15.80 1.26 6.96
CA ALA A 11 17.05 0.86 7.59
C ALA A 11 16.83 0.21 8.97
N LEU A 12 15.93 0.76 9.79
CA LEU A 12 15.61 0.24 11.12
C LEU A 12 14.80 -1.06 11.09
N ALA A 13 13.98 -1.26 10.05
CA ALA A 13 13.12 -2.42 9.90
C ALA A 13 13.80 -3.62 9.23
N ASP A 14 15.09 -3.48 8.85
CA ASP A 14 15.89 -4.49 8.13
C ASP A 14 15.13 -5.15 6.97
N LEU A 15 14.37 -4.34 6.24
CA LEU A 15 13.52 -4.85 5.17
C LEU A 15 14.36 -5.10 3.92
N PRO A 16 14.14 -6.21 3.21
CA PRO A 16 14.82 -6.50 1.95
C PRO A 16 14.44 -5.44 0.91
N THR A 17 15.32 -4.45 0.76
CA THR A 17 15.12 -3.24 -0.06
C THR A 17 14.71 -3.57 -1.49
N ARG A 18 15.23 -4.68 -2.04
CA ARG A 18 14.89 -5.21 -3.36
C ARG A 18 13.39 -5.53 -3.52
N HIS A 19 12.73 -6.07 -2.51
CA HIS A 19 11.31 -6.42 -2.59
C HIS A 19 10.42 -5.18 -2.62
N ILE A 20 10.77 -4.15 -1.85
CA ILE A 20 10.04 -2.88 -1.82
C ILE A 20 10.29 -2.11 -3.12
N ALA A 21 11.54 -2.02 -3.58
CA ALA A 21 11.88 -1.38 -4.85
C ALA A 21 11.13 -2.01 -6.03
N ARG A 22 11.04 -3.34 -6.10
CA ARG A 22 10.29 -4.03 -7.17
C ARG A 22 8.80 -3.65 -7.16
N LYS A 23 8.19 -3.46 -5.99
CA LYS A 23 6.79 -3.02 -5.88
C LYS A 23 6.62 -1.55 -6.30
N ILE A 24 7.56 -0.68 -5.93
CA ILE A 24 7.54 0.74 -6.35
C ILE A 24 7.68 0.87 -7.87
N VAL A 25 8.54 0.07 -8.49
CA VAL A 25 8.71 0.03 -9.97
C VAL A 25 7.42 -0.33 -10.70
N VAL A 26 6.53 -1.13 -10.11
CA VAL A 26 5.22 -1.44 -10.72
C VAL A 26 4.28 -0.22 -10.69
N VAL A 27 4.42 0.67 -9.70
CA VAL A 27 3.56 1.87 -9.56
C VAL A 27 4.10 3.07 -10.36
N LEU A 28 5.42 3.12 -10.57
CA LEU A 28 6.11 4.15 -11.35
C LEU A 28 5.52 4.41 -12.75
N PRO A 29 5.15 3.43 -13.60
CA PRO A 29 4.55 3.72 -14.91
C PRO A 29 3.22 4.48 -14.79
N PHE A 30 2.40 4.20 -13.78
CA PHE A 30 1.16 4.94 -13.53
C PHE A 30 1.45 6.38 -13.12
N ALA A 31 2.41 6.57 -12.21
CA ALA A 31 2.84 7.90 -11.78
C ALA A 31 3.48 8.71 -12.92
N LEU A 32 4.23 8.05 -13.81
CA LEU A 32 4.79 8.64 -15.02
C LEU A 32 3.69 9.04 -15.99
N MET A 33 2.68 8.21 -16.18
CA MET A 33 1.55 8.55 -17.05
C MET A 33 0.84 9.81 -16.55
N VAL A 34 0.49 9.86 -15.26
CA VAL A 34 -0.13 11.05 -14.64
C VAL A 34 0.80 12.26 -14.67
N GLY A 35 2.10 12.07 -14.39
CA GLY A 35 3.10 13.13 -14.41
C GLY A 35 3.33 13.70 -15.81
N MET A 36 3.25 12.89 -16.86
CA MET A 36 3.43 13.30 -18.25
C MET A 36 2.25 14.11 -18.78
N PHE A 37 1.06 13.97 -18.20
CA PHE A 37 -0.06 14.88 -18.48
C PHE A 37 0.15 16.29 -17.91
N ASN A 38 0.98 16.45 -16.89
CA ASN A 38 1.14 17.72 -16.18
C ASN A 38 1.82 18.82 -17.05
N PRO A 39 2.92 18.55 -17.80
CA PRO A 39 3.42 19.49 -18.81
C PRO A 39 2.46 19.81 -19.96
N LEU A 40 1.44 18.98 -20.20
CA LEU A 40 0.45 19.23 -21.24
C LEU A 40 -0.63 20.23 -20.80
N PHE A 41 -0.93 20.30 -19.50
CA PHE A 41 -1.95 21.20 -18.94
C PHE A 41 -1.40 22.55 -18.43
N ASP A 42 -0.14 22.59 -17.96
CA ASP A 42 0.44 23.79 -17.34
C ASP A 42 1.77 24.18 -18.00
N GLN A 43 1.71 25.14 -18.94
CA GLN A 43 2.86 25.61 -19.74
C GLN A 43 3.56 26.83 -19.13
N THR A 44 3.26 27.18 -17.87
CA THR A 44 3.89 28.33 -17.22
C THR A 44 5.39 28.06 -17.03
N VAL A 45 6.22 28.82 -17.76
CA VAL A 45 7.69 28.74 -17.70
C VAL A 45 8.15 29.41 -16.41
N LEU A 46 8.55 28.61 -15.42
CA LEU A 46 9.02 29.14 -14.14
C LEU A 46 10.55 29.34 -14.07
N ILE A 47 11.34 28.69 -14.95
CA ILE A 47 12.82 28.69 -14.88
C ILE A 47 13.42 28.82 -16.30
N ARG A 48 14.22 29.88 -16.55
CA ARG A 48 14.96 30.08 -17.83
C ARG A 48 16.44 29.71 -17.68
N LEU A 49 16.80 28.43 -17.75
CA LEU A 49 18.20 28.01 -17.74
C LEU A 49 18.85 28.22 -19.13
N GLY A 50 19.23 29.46 -19.47
CA GLY A 50 19.82 29.79 -20.78
C GLY A 50 18.87 29.54 -21.98
N PRO A 51 19.34 29.05 -23.15
CA PRO A 51 18.49 28.84 -24.33
C PRO A 51 17.52 27.64 -24.21
N LEU A 52 17.56 26.89 -23.11
CA LEU A 52 16.67 25.75 -22.83
C LEU A 52 15.74 26.11 -21.68
N GLY A 53 14.54 26.60 -22.00
CA GLY A 53 13.50 26.87 -21.00
C GLY A 53 12.94 25.56 -20.45
N ILE A 54 13.18 25.25 -19.17
CA ILE A 54 12.54 24.12 -18.50
C ILE A 54 11.14 24.61 -18.08
N SER A 55 10.10 24.09 -18.72
CA SER A 55 8.72 24.43 -18.36
C SER A 55 8.42 23.97 -16.92
N GLY A 56 7.61 24.73 -16.18
CA GLY A 56 7.18 24.35 -14.82
C GLY A 56 6.53 22.96 -14.77
N GLY A 57 5.98 22.50 -15.90
CA GLY A 57 5.47 21.15 -16.09
C GLY A 57 6.46 20.03 -15.81
N TRP A 58 7.74 20.16 -16.19
CA TRP A 58 8.76 19.13 -15.93
C TRP A 58 9.14 19.04 -14.46
N LEU A 59 9.26 20.20 -13.78
CA LEU A 59 9.51 20.25 -12.34
C LEU A 59 8.33 19.67 -11.55
N SER A 60 7.10 19.98 -11.98
CA SER A 60 5.89 19.47 -11.39
C SER A 60 5.75 17.95 -11.60
N CYS A 61 6.08 17.44 -12.80
CA CYS A 61 6.18 16.00 -13.08
C CYS A 61 7.21 15.30 -12.17
N ALA A 62 8.42 15.83 -12.04
CA ALA A 62 9.44 15.28 -11.14
C ALA A 62 8.96 15.26 -9.68
N SER A 63 8.26 16.31 -9.25
CA SER A 63 7.69 16.37 -7.89
C SER A 63 6.61 15.31 -7.65
N ILE A 64 5.78 15.01 -8.66
CA ILE A 64 4.76 13.95 -8.60
C ILE A 64 5.43 12.58 -8.48
N LEU A 65 6.45 12.31 -9.29
CA LEU A 65 7.19 11.04 -9.25
C LEU A 65 7.84 10.80 -7.89
N VAL A 66 8.51 11.84 -7.37
CA VAL A 66 9.11 11.81 -6.02
C VAL A 66 8.04 11.56 -4.97
N ARG A 67 6.95 12.33 -4.98
CA ARG A 67 5.88 12.21 -3.99
C ARG A 67 5.23 10.83 -4.04
N SER A 68 4.94 10.32 -5.23
CA SER A 68 4.36 8.99 -5.43
C SER A 68 5.28 7.88 -4.90
N THR A 69 6.57 7.94 -5.24
CA THR A 69 7.57 6.97 -4.75
C THR A 69 7.63 6.98 -3.22
N LEU A 70 7.61 8.17 -2.61
CA LEU A 70 7.65 8.33 -1.16
C LEU A 70 6.39 7.85 -0.46
N THR A 71 5.20 8.20 -0.96
CA THR A 71 3.93 7.81 -0.34
C THR A 71 3.71 6.30 -0.45
N VAL A 72 3.98 5.73 -1.62
CA VAL A 72 3.88 4.27 -1.84
C VAL A 72 4.92 3.54 -1.01
N GLY A 73 6.16 4.03 -0.97
CA GLY A 73 7.22 3.46 -0.15
C GLY A 73 6.85 3.44 1.33
N ALA A 74 6.37 4.56 1.87
CA ALA A 74 5.93 4.65 3.27
C ALA A 74 4.75 3.70 3.57
N ALA A 75 3.76 3.61 2.68
CA ALA A 75 2.62 2.71 2.84
C ALA A 75 3.05 1.24 2.81
N LEU A 76 3.95 0.86 1.89
CA LEU A 76 4.48 -0.51 1.81
C LEU A 76 5.28 -0.88 3.06
N ILE A 77 6.10 0.03 3.56
CA ILE A 77 6.87 -0.16 4.79
C ILE A 77 5.92 -0.35 5.97
N LEU A 78 4.90 0.50 6.13
CA LEU A 78 3.91 0.39 7.21
C LEU A 78 3.23 -0.99 7.22
N VAL A 79 2.79 -1.45 6.05
CA VAL A 79 2.15 -2.77 5.91
C VAL A 79 3.14 -3.89 6.21
N ALA A 80 4.40 -3.75 5.80
CA ALA A 80 5.44 -4.75 6.03
C ALA A 80 5.84 -4.86 7.51
N THR A 81 5.95 -3.75 8.24
CA THR A 81 6.37 -3.74 9.65
C THR A 81 5.24 -4.08 10.61
N THR A 82 4.02 -3.67 10.30
CA THR A 82 2.88 -3.76 11.24
C THR A 82 2.04 -5.00 10.98
N GLY A 83 1.92 -5.42 9.72
CA GLY A 83 1.03 -6.49 9.30
C GLY A 83 -0.45 -6.08 9.26
N PHE A 84 -1.21 -6.76 8.40
CA PHE A 84 -2.61 -6.41 8.13
C PHE A 84 -3.55 -6.52 9.35
N PRO A 85 -3.50 -7.58 10.19
CA PRO A 85 -4.40 -7.67 11.35
C PRO A 85 -4.22 -6.54 12.36
N ALA A 86 -2.98 -6.09 12.57
CA ALA A 86 -2.68 -4.98 13.48
C ALA A 86 -3.16 -3.64 12.90
N ILE A 87 -3.11 -3.46 11.57
CA ILE A 87 -3.71 -2.28 10.91
C ILE A 87 -5.23 -2.28 11.12
N CYS A 88 -5.92 -3.41 10.95
CA CYS A 88 -7.36 -3.49 11.23
C CYS A 88 -7.68 -3.13 12.70
N GLN A 89 -6.88 -3.62 13.64
CA GLN A 89 -7.05 -3.27 15.05
C GLN A 89 -6.78 -1.78 15.34
N ALA A 90 -5.83 -1.17 14.64
CA ALA A 90 -5.60 0.27 14.75
C ALA A 90 -6.79 1.06 14.19
N LEU A 91 -7.40 0.62 13.08
CA LEU A 91 -8.61 1.24 12.53
C LEU A 91 -9.79 1.16 13.51
N ASP A 92 -9.96 0.04 14.20
CA ASP A 92 -10.97 -0.14 15.25
C ASP A 92 -10.79 0.88 16.39
N GLN A 93 -9.54 1.08 16.83
CA GLN A 93 -9.19 2.07 17.85
C GLN A 93 -9.35 3.52 17.38
N LEU A 94 -9.24 3.77 16.07
CA LEU A 94 -9.46 5.08 15.45
C LEU A 94 -10.94 5.42 15.24
N GLY A 95 -11.86 4.55 15.66
CA GLY A 95 -13.30 4.78 15.61
C GLY A 95 -14.02 4.16 14.41
N LEU A 96 -13.36 3.28 13.64
CA LEU A 96 -14.04 2.50 12.61
C LEU A 96 -15.04 1.52 13.27
N PRO A 97 -16.29 1.40 12.78
CA PRO A 97 -17.23 0.43 13.33
C PRO A 97 -16.70 -1.00 13.26
N ARG A 98 -16.81 -1.74 14.37
CA ARG A 98 -16.27 -3.10 14.56
C ARG A 98 -16.65 -4.07 13.44
N ILE A 99 -17.86 -3.93 12.86
CA ILE A 99 -18.35 -4.73 11.74
C ILE A 99 -17.38 -4.68 10.54
N PHE A 100 -16.85 -3.49 10.20
CA PHE A 100 -15.91 -3.34 9.10
C PHE A 100 -14.56 -3.99 9.44
N THR A 101 -14.07 -3.80 10.66
CA THR A 101 -12.82 -4.41 11.13
C THR A 101 -12.89 -5.95 11.07
N VAL A 102 -13.98 -6.52 11.58
CA VAL A 102 -14.26 -7.96 11.56
C VAL A 102 -14.35 -8.49 10.13
N GLN A 103 -15.08 -7.79 9.26
CA GLN A 103 -15.22 -8.17 7.85
C GLN A 103 -13.87 -8.15 7.13
N LEU A 104 -13.04 -7.13 7.39
CA LEU A 104 -11.73 -6.99 6.78
C LEU A 104 -10.76 -8.08 7.26
N LEU A 105 -10.81 -8.45 8.53
CA LEU A 105 -10.03 -9.56 9.10
C LEU A 105 -10.45 -10.91 8.50
N PHE A 106 -11.75 -11.14 8.32
CA PHE A 106 -12.23 -12.31 7.61
C PHE A 106 -11.75 -12.32 6.17
N LEU A 107 -11.93 -11.23 5.42
CA LEU A 107 -11.47 -11.12 4.05
C LEU A 107 -10.00 -11.51 3.93
N TYR A 108 -9.13 -10.94 4.77
CA TYR A 108 -7.71 -11.28 4.79
C TYR A 108 -7.46 -12.77 5.04
N ARG A 109 -8.11 -13.36 6.06
CA ARG A 109 -7.98 -14.80 6.36
C ARG A 109 -8.47 -15.68 5.20
N TYR A 110 -9.59 -15.31 4.58
CA TYR A 110 -10.19 -16.06 3.48
C TYR A 110 -9.43 -15.88 2.16
N LEU A 111 -8.71 -14.78 1.95
CA LEU A 111 -7.86 -14.60 0.77
C LEU A 111 -6.75 -15.66 0.69
N PHE A 112 -6.05 -15.94 1.80
CA PHE A 112 -5.04 -17.00 1.81
C PHE A 112 -5.67 -18.37 1.56
N LEU A 113 -6.80 -18.63 2.22
CA LEU A 113 -7.55 -19.86 2.05
C LEU A 113 -7.99 -20.09 0.60
N LEU A 114 -8.50 -19.04 -0.04
CA LEU A 114 -8.98 -19.06 -1.41
C LEU A 114 -7.81 -19.22 -2.38
N SER A 115 -6.67 -18.57 -2.11
CA SER A 115 -5.45 -18.72 -2.91
C SER A 115 -4.91 -20.14 -2.87
N GLU A 116 -4.95 -20.80 -1.72
CA GLU A 116 -4.49 -22.18 -1.55
C GLU A 116 -5.42 -23.17 -2.25
N GLU A 117 -6.73 -23.03 -2.06
CA GLU A 117 -7.72 -23.88 -2.72
C GLU A 117 -7.72 -23.67 -4.25
N GLY A 118 -7.59 -22.42 -4.69
CA GLY A 118 -7.45 -22.05 -6.10
C GLY A 118 -6.19 -22.66 -6.72
N GLY A 119 -5.04 -22.54 -6.04
CA GLY A 119 -3.78 -23.13 -6.49
C GLY A 119 -3.82 -24.66 -6.51
N ARG A 120 -4.52 -25.30 -5.56
CA ARG A 120 -4.74 -26.76 -5.57
C ARG A 120 -5.63 -27.18 -6.74
N THR A 121 -6.68 -26.42 -7.03
CA THR A 121 -7.60 -26.71 -8.13
C THR A 121 -6.93 -26.48 -9.49
N ALA A 122 -6.10 -25.44 -9.62
CA ALA A 122 -5.30 -25.18 -10.81
C ALA A 122 -4.30 -26.31 -11.09
N ARG A 123 -3.52 -26.73 -10.10
CA ARG A 123 -2.58 -27.86 -10.25
C ARG A 123 -3.29 -29.16 -10.62
N ALA A 124 -4.44 -29.46 -10.00
CA ALA A 124 -5.23 -30.63 -10.34
C ALA A 124 -5.77 -30.59 -11.78
N ARG A 125 -6.07 -29.40 -12.31
CA ARG A 125 -6.43 -29.22 -13.72
C ARG A 125 -5.25 -29.45 -14.64
N GLU A 126 -4.09 -28.88 -14.35
CA GLU A 126 -2.85 -29.08 -15.14
C GLU A 126 -2.50 -30.56 -15.27
N LEU A 127 -2.65 -31.34 -14.20
CA LEU A 127 -2.40 -32.79 -14.21
C LEU A 127 -3.44 -33.60 -15.03
N ARG A 128 -4.68 -33.12 -15.13
CA ARG A 128 -5.75 -33.80 -15.88
C ARG A 128 -5.82 -33.39 -17.35
N ALA A 129 -5.35 -32.19 -17.68
CA ALA A 129 -5.31 -31.66 -19.04
C ALA A 129 -4.15 -32.28 -19.83
N PHE A 130 -4.23 -33.57 -20.14
CA PHE A 130 -3.29 -34.22 -21.04
C PHE A 130 -3.40 -33.59 -22.45
N ALA A 131 -2.27 -33.14 -23.00
CA ALA A 131 -2.17 -32.54 -24.34
C ALA A 131 -2.99 -31.24 -24.57
N GLY A 132 -3.25 -30.43 -23.53
CA GLY A 132 -3.85 -29.10 -23.67
C GLY A 132 -5.37 -29.09 -23.91
N LYS A 133 -6.01 -30.26 -23.99
CA LYS A 133 -7.47 -30.41 -24.02
C LYS A 133 -8.03 -30.03 -22.64
N GLY A 134 -8.76 -28.91 -22.56
CA GLY A 134 -9.32 -28.40 -21.31
C GLY A 134 -8.72 -27.08 -20.80
N LEU A 135 -7.83 -26.43 -21.57
CA LEU A 135 -7.28 -25.10 -21.24
C LEU A 135 -8.16 -23.92 -21.68
N GLY A 136 -9.31 -24.18 -22.32
CA GLY A 136 -10.22 -23.14 -22.79
C GLY A 136 -10.89 -22.31 -21.67
N LEU A 137 -11.40 -21.13 -22.04
CA LEU A 137 -12.06 -20.18 -21.14
C LEU A 137 -13.27 -20.80 -20.41
N SER A 138 -13.98 -21.73 -21.05
CA SER A 138 -15.10 -22.48 -20.46
C SER A 138 -14.69 -23.30 -19.23
N SER A 139 -13.48 -23.88 -19.22
CA SER A 139 -12.99 -24.62 -18.07
C SER A 139 -12.54 -23.71 -16.91
N TYR A 140 -12.31 -22.42 -17.13
CA TYR A 140 -12.12 -21.47 -16.03
C TYR A 140 -13.44 -21.18 -15.32
N GLY A 141 -14.55 -21.10 -16.06
CA GLY A 141 -15.89 -20.93 -15.48
C GLY A 141 -16.27 -22.09 -14.54
N SER A 142 -15.99 -23.33 -14.94
CA SER A 142 -16.26 -24.50 -14.10
C SER A 142 -15.37 -24.58 -12.86
N MET A 143 -14.11 -24.16 -12.95
CA MET A 143 -13.24 -24.04 -11.78
C MET A 143 -13.71 -22.97 -10.82
N LEU A 144 -14.12 -21.81 -11.34
CA LEU A 144 -14.57 -20.69 -10.52
C LEU A 144 -15.89 -21.04 -9.80
N SER A 145 -16.83 -21.70 -10.47
CA SER A 145 -18.08 -22.13 -9.85
C SER A 145 -17.85 -23.18 -8.76
N GLN A 146 -16.96 -24.15 -9.00
CA GLN A 146 -16.58 -25.14 -7.99
C GLN A 146 -15.86 -24.50 -6.79
N LEU A 147 -14.94 -23.57 -7.05
CA LEU A 147 -14.23 -22.84 -5.99
C LEU A 147 -15.21 -22.04 -5.15
N LEU A 148 -16.11 -21.28 -5.79
CA LEU A 148 -17.14 -20.48 -5.12
C LEU A 148 -18.01 -21.36 -4.22
N LEU A 149 -18.57 -22.45 -4.75
CA LEU A 149 -19.43 -23.36 -3.99
C LEU A 149 -18.70 -23.97 -2.79
N ARG A 150 -17.47 -24.42 -2.97
CA ARG A 150 -16.64 -24.98 -1.88
C ARG A 150 -16.36 -23.94 -0.80
N THR A 151 -16.04 -22.71 -1.21
CA THR A 151 -15.74 -21.63 -0.26
C THR A 151 -16.96 -21.16 0.50
N TRP A 152 -18.14 -21.15 -0.14
CA TRP A 152 -19.41 -20.86 0.50
C TRP A 152 -19.73 -21.91 1.57
N LEU A 153 -19.75 -23.20 1.20
CA LEU A 153 -20.01 -24.30 2.14
C LEU A 153 -18.98 -24.34 3.28
N ARG A 154 -17.75 -23.88 3.03
CA ARG A 154 -16.74 -23.76 4.07
C ARG A 154 -17.00 -22.55 4.97
N ALA A 155 -17.39 -21.41 4.42
CA ALA A 155 -17.72 -20.21 5.19
C ALA A 155 -18.91 -20.47 6.12
N GLU A 156 -19.94 -21.16 5.64
CA GLU A 156 -21.09 -21.58 6.44
C GLU A 156 -20.68 -22.49 7.60
N ARG A 157 -19.89 -23.55 7.33
CA ARG A 157 -19.37 -24.42 8.39
C ARG A 157 -18.52 -23.67 9.42
N VAL A 158 -17.69 -22.73 8.97
CA VAL A 158 -16.88 -21.90 9.88
C VAL A 158 -17.78 -20.97 10.69
N HIS A 159 -18.82 -20.39 10.10
CA HIS A 159 -19.79 -19.55 10.79
C HIS A 159 -20.56 -20.33 11.87
N LEU A 160 -21.09 -21.51 11.54
CA LEU A 160 -21.76 -22.39 12.50
C LEU A 160 -20.82 -22.79 13.65
N ALA A 161 -19.56 -23.11 13.36
CA ALA A 161 -18.55 -23.39 14.38
C ALA A 161 -18.23 -22.17 15.27
N MET A 162 -18.31 -20.95 14.71
CA MET A 162 -18.15 -19.72 15.49
C MET A 162 -19.35 -19.48 16.41
N LEU A 163 -20.58 -19.66 15.91
CA LEU A 163 -21.79 -19.57 16.72
C LEU A 163 -21.79 -20.60 17.86
N ALA A 164 -21.38 -21.84 17.59
CA ALA A 164 -21.26 -22.89 18.61
C ALA A 164 -20.22 -22.56 19.71
N ARG A 165 -19.25 -21.69 19.41
CA ARG A 165 -18.25 -21.18 20.37
C ARG A 165 -18.67 -19.87 21.06
N GLY A 166 -19.91 -19.44 20.87
CA GLY A 166 -20.44 -18.22 21.47
C GLY A 166 -20.00 -16.94 20.77
N PHE A 167 -19.80 -16.96 19.45
CA PHE A 167 -19.44 -15.75 18.70
C PHE A 167 -20.59 -14.73 18.68
N VAL A 168 -20.37 -13.57 19.31
CA VAL A 168 -21.36 -12.48 19.44
C VAL A 168 -21.21 -11.42 18.34
N GLY A 169 -20.52 -11.73 17.24
CA GLY A 169 -20.22 -10.75 16.18
C GLY A 169 -18.93 -9.96 16.41
N GLU A 170 -18.23 -10.18 17.51
CA GLU A 170 -17.02 -9.44 17.87
C GLU A 170 -15.79 -10.36 17.99
N PHE A 171 -14.69 -9.94 17.36
CA PHE A 171 -13.38 -10.52 17.61
C PHE A 171 -12.66 -9.73 18.70
N HIS A 172 -12.49 -10.36 19.86
CA HIS A 172 -11.68 -9.78 20.93
C HIS A 172 -10.19 -9.91 20.55
N PRO A 173 -9.46 -8.80 20.39
CA PRO A 173 -8.04 -8.86 20.07
C PRO A 173 -7.27 -9.47 21.24
N ARG A 174 -6.43 -10.48 20.96
CA ARG A 174 -5.59 -11.15 21.98
C ARG A 174 -4.48 -10.26 22.53
N ARG A 175 -4.14 -9.15 21.87
CA ARG A 175 -3.13 -8.19 22.31
C ARG A 175 -3.76 -6.81 22.37
N THR A 176 -3.76 -6.20 23.54
CA THR A 176 -4.05 -4.78 23.69
C THR A 176 -2.75 -4.02 23.48
N THR A 177 -2.70 -3.16 22.46
CA THR A 177 -1.60 -2.23 22.28
C THR A 177 -1.74 -1.12 23.33
N ARG A 178 -0.75 -0.96 24.20
CA ARG A 178 -0.70 0.16 25.13
C ARG A 178 0.21 1.24 24.55
N PHE A 179 -0.26 2.48 24.56
CA PHE A 179 0.52 3.63 24.16
C PHE A 179 1.57 3.91 25.25
N GLY A 180 2.84 3.64 24.95
CA GLY A 180 3.95 3.85 25.87
C GLY A 180 4.75 5.11 25.56
N ILE A 181 5.78 5.34 26.38
CA ILE A 181 6.69 6.49 26.23
C ILE A 181 7.48 6.42 24.91
N ARG A 182 7.73 5.21 24.40
CA ARG A 182 8.48 4.99 23.15
C ARG A 182 7.65 5.43 21.94
N GLU A 183 6.37 5.12 21.94
CA GLU A 183 5.40 5.53 20.92
C GLU A 183 5.23 7.04 20.92
N PHE A 184 5.15 7.66 22.11
CA PHE A 184 5.09 9.11 22.25
C PHE A 184 6.36 9.79 21.73
N LEU A 185 7.55 9.33 22.14
CA LEU A 185 8.83 9.90 21.67
C LEU A 185 9.01 9.74 20.16
N PHE A 186 8.61 8.60 19.60
CA PHE A 186 8.64 8.38 18.16
C PHE A 186 7.72 9.37 17.42
N LEU A 187 6.47 9.52 17.87
CA LEU A 187 5.50 10.43 17.27
C LEU A 187 5.92 11.89 17.43
N ALA A 188 6.37 12.29 18.63
CA ALA A 188 6.81 13.66 18.91
C ALA A 188 8.09 14.01 18.12
N GLY A 189 9.05 13.08 18.03
CA GLY A 189 10.28 13.27 17.27
C GLY A 189 10.02 13.47 15.77
N TRP A 190 9.22 12.59 15.16
CA TRP A 190 8.89 12.70 13.73
C TRP A 190 7.97 13.87 13.42
N SER A 191 6.95 14.12 14.24
CA SER A 191 6.06 15.27 14.05
C SER A 191 6.82 16.59 14.22
N GLY A 192 7.71 16.69 15.21
CA GLY A 192 8.61 17.83 15.40
C GLY A 192 9.54 18.03 14.19
N LEU A 193 10.20 16.98 13.71
CA LEU A 193 11.04 17.04 12.51
C LEU A 193 10.27 17.53 11.28
N PHE A 194 9.06 17.02 11.05
CA PHE A 194 8.22 17.46 9.93
C PHE A 194 7.71 18.88 10.10
N LEU A 195 7.35 19.29 11.32
CA LEU A 195 6.94 20.65 11.62
C LEU A 195 8.09 21.63 11.37
N ILE A 196 9.29 21.29 11.82
CA ILE A 196 10.51 22.07 11.59
C ILE A 196 10.79 22.17 10.08
N PHE A 197 10.74 21.08 9.33
CA PHE A 197 10.92 21.16 7.87
C PHE A 197 9.81 21.92 7.14
N ARG A 198 8.58 21.91 7.65
CA ARG A 198 7.47 22.70 7.12
C ARG A 198 7.64 24.19 7.44
N LEU A 199 8.04 24.53 8.66
CA LEU A 199 8.22 25.91 9.12
C LEU A 199 9.48 26.56 8.53
N LEU A 200 10.54 25.78 8.30
CA LEU A 200 11.77 26.25 7.66
C LEU A 200 11.64 26.46 6.14
N ASN A 201 10.44 26.31 5.55
CA ASN A 201 10.12 26.63 4.15
C ASN A 201 11.25 26.27 3.17
N VAL A 202 11.78 25.05 3.27
CA VAL A 202 12.85 24.56 2.38
C VAL A 202 12.43 24.65 0.91
N SER A 203 11.12 24.61 0.63
CA SER A 203 10.52 24.86 -0.68
C SER A 203 10.68 26.31 -1.17
N GLN A 204 10.57 27.33 -0.31
CA GLN A 204 10.81 28.73 -0.69
C GLN A 204 12.30 29.05 -0.77
N LEU A 205 13.15 28.44 0.08
CA LEU A 205 14.60 28.59 0.04
C LEU A 205 15.21 27.94 -1.22
N LEU A 206 14.76 26.74 -1.61
CA LEU A 206 15.11 26.14 -2.90
C LEU A 206 14.56 26.94 -4.08
N GLY A 207 13.34 27.46 -3.99
CA GLY A 207 12.79 28.37 -4.99
C GLY A 207 13.61 29.66 -5.14
N ALA A 208 14.03 30.26 -4.02
CA ALA A 208 14.79 31.50 -3.98
C ALA A 208 16.25 31.30 -4.44
N ILE A 209 16.90 30.18 -4.12
CA ILE A 209 18.26 29.88 -4.61
C ILE A 209 18.23 29.60 -6.11
N VAL A 210 17.25 28.84 -6.60
CA VAL A 210 17.11 28.59 -8.04
C VAL A 210 16.76 29.87 -8.81
N ILE A 211 15.97 30.80 -8.25
CA ILE A 211 15.69 32.09 -8.88
C ILE A 211 16.90 33.04 -8.81
N ARG A 212 17.70 32.99 -7.74
CA ARG A 212 18.85 33.88 -7.51
C ARG A 212 20.11 33.49 -8.29
N GLU A 213 20.26 32.23 -8.67
CA GLU A 213 21.34 31.75 -9.56
C GLU A 213 21.02 31.98 -11.06
N LEU A 214 19.86 32.59 -11.37
CA LEU A 214 19.31 32.76 -12.72
C LEU A 214 18.97 34.21 -13.09
N GLY A 215 19.39 35.18 -12.26
CA GLY A 215 19.41 36.61 -12.57
C GLY A 215 20.83 37.14 -12.56
#